data_AF-A0A2U3B443-F1
#
_entry.id   AF-A0A2U3B443-F1
#
_cell.length_a   1.000
_cell.length_b   1.000
_cell.length_c   1.000
_cell.angle_alpha   90.00
_cell.angle_beta   90.00
_cell.angle_gamma   90.00
#
_symmetry.space_group_name_H-M   'P 1'
#
loop_
_entity.id
_entity.type
_entity.pdbx_description
1 polymer ?
#
loop_
_entity_poly.entity_id
_entity_poly.type
_entity_poly.pdbx_seq_one_letter_code
_entity_poly.pdbx_strand_id
1 'polypeptide(L)'
;MEVNLLEKTVNEIMEKFGAGNHKPGSGSAAAFQGMISAKLISTVISLCADEKRVKRFSHCIDELLDYQNQIEKRIYPRLADLFQYDSDQFDKTIKLRSERDEEKDEVKKNQLRREALEELKISIATPFQIANLCKEVTQIGEFVFDNGFKSARGDSQVGISGAVSAIAGCIAIIRLNVLSFNSDEIEYLNKVVSRVEELSEVYEKLNKVAYSKIVILKEEYERKIPLFEGVNGIIQKYRETKKPELENCARDLQNLVWKNRELIWTVNVPKSELDILKPEIILKKVLGYDYFSSAKYAVPNEEGDAIEVAGVIDQPNKLVMISNNYSKEVRNFTTAHELAHAILHNQPILHRDDLAIEYSGQRKLKNTEEIQADKFASYFLMPKALVIKEFEKNFSINKFVLNEETAFMFGGKSLGDIRSECKSLRELSRKLARSISFNGNRFESLAKKFKVSTEAMAIRLEELDVVFY
;
A
#
# COMPACT_ATOMS: atom_id res chain seq x y z
N MET A 1 -5.27 -44.21 26.77
CA MET A 1 -5.78 -42.83 26.81
C MET A 1 -5.85 -42.34 25.37
N GLU A 2 -7.04 -41.94 24.92
CA GLU A 2 -7.19 -41.24 23.64
C GLU A 2 -6.29 -39.99 23.67
N VAL A 3 -5.44 -39.84 22.65
CA VAL A 3 -4.55 -38.69 22.55
C VAL A 3 -5.37 -37.55 21.96
N ASN A 4 -5.68 -36.54 22.77
CA ASN A 4 -6.29 -35.31 22.29
C ASN A 4 -5.24 -34.49 21.52
N LEU A 5 -5.36 -34.46 20.20
CA LEU A 5 -4.44 -33.75 19.31
C LEU A 5 -4.52 -32.23 19.49
N LEU A 6 -5.67 -31.71 19.92
CA LEU A 6 -5.86 -30.26 20.12
C LEU A 6 -5.15 -29.74 21.38
N GLU A 7 -4.83 -30.61 22.33
CA GLU A 7 -4.11 -30.26 23.57
C GLU A 7 -2.58 -30.34 23.40
N LYS A 8 -2.10 -30.82 22.24
CA LYS A 8 -0.66 -30.95 21.99
C LYS A 8 -0.05 -29.64 21.55
N THR A 9 1.21 -29.46 21.94
CA THR A 9 2.02 -28.38 21.38
C THR A 9 2.24 -28.59 19.89
N VAL A 10 2.45 -27.50 19.16
CA VAL A 10 2.74 -27.57 17.71
C VAL A 10 3.94 -28.48 17.42
N ASN A 11 4.99 -28.43 18.25
CA ASN A 11 6.17 -29.29 18.10
C ASN A 11 5.81 -30.78 18.20
N GLU A 12 5.02 -31.17 19.20
CA GLU A 12 4.58 -32.56 19.34
C GLU A 12 3.70 -33.03 18.17
N ILE A 13 2.86 -32.15 17.62
CA ILE A 13 2.04 -32.46 16.45
C ILE A 13 2.94 -32.66 15.23
N MET A 14 3.93 -31.79 15.01
CA MET A 14 4.87 -31.90 13.89
C MET A 14 5.75 -33.16 13.97
N GLU A 15 6.26 -33.49 15.16
CA GLU A 15 6.98 -34.74 15.40
C GLU A 15 6.12 -35.95 15.05
N LYS A 16 4.84 -35.93 15.44
CA LYS A 16 3.91 -37.00 15.15
C LYS A 16 3.63 -37.16 13.65
N PHE A 17 3.45 -36.07 12.90
CA PHE A 17 3.32 -36.14 11.44
C PHE A 17 4.59 -36.68 10.77
N GLY A 18 5.77 -36.35 11.30
CA GLY A 18 7.06 -36.80 10.77
C GLY A 18 7.50 -38.21 11.19
N ALA A 19 6.84 -38.81 12.19
CA ALA A 19 7.27 -40.08 12.78
C ALA A 19 7.04 -41.32 11.89
N GLY A 20 6.37 -41.18 10.73
CA GLY A 20 6.05 -42.31 9.83
C GLY A 20 5.00 -43.28 10.38
N ASN A 21 4.35 -42.94 11.49
CA ASN A 21 3.24 -43.70 12.05
C ASN A 21 1.92 -43.35 11.34
N HIS A 22 0.89 -44.20 11.46
CA HIS A 22 -0.42 -43.96 10.85
C HIS A 22 -1.28 -42.90 11.57
N LYS A 23 -0.82 -42.38 12.72
CA LYS A 23 -1.57 -41.47 13.60
C LYS A 23 -0.72 -40.30 14.10
N PRO A 24 -1.11 -39.03 13.87
CA PRO A 24 -2.18 -38.56 12.99
C PRO A 24 -1.81 -38.71 11.51
N GLY A 25 -2.81 -39.03 10.69
CA GLY A 25 -2.63 -39.29 9.25
C GLY A 25 -2.74 -38.05 8.37
N SER A 26 -2.70 -38.26 7.06
CA SER A 26 -2.79 -37.19 6.05
C SER A 26 -4.15 -36.47 6.03
N GLY A 27 -5.25 -37.14 6.43
CA GLY A 27 -6.57 -36.50 6.58
C GLY A 27 -6.56 -35.47 7.72
N SER A 28 -5.97 -35.84 8.84
CA SER A 28 -5.75 -34.98 10.00
C SER A 28 -4.85 -33.80 9.62
N ALA A 29 -3.80 -34.02 8.84
CA ALA A 29 -2.96 -32.95 8.30
C ALA A 29 -3.77 -31.96 7.43
N ALA A 30 -4.66 -32.47 6.55
CA ALA A 30 -5.53 -31.63 5.72
C ALA A 30 -6.52 -30.80 6.57
N ALA A 31 -7.10 -31.39 7.63
CA ALA A 31 -7.96 -30.68 8.57
C ALA A 31 -7.19 -29.56 9.30
N PHE A 32 -6.01 -29.88 9.82
CA PHE A 32 -5.14 -28.91 10.50
C PHE A 32 -4.74 -27.74 9.58
N GLN A 33 -4.40 -28.03 8.33
CA GLN A 33 -4.13 -27.02 7.32
C GLN A 33 -5.36 -26.12 7.07
N GLY A 34 -6.55 -26.69 6.98
CA GLY A 34 -7.81 -25.94 6.91
C GLY A 34 -8.03 -25.03 8.13
N MET A 35 -7.70 -25.49 9.34
CA MET A 35 -7.81 -24.70 10.58
C MET A 35 -6.90 -23.47 10.53
N ILE A 36 -5.65 -23.63 10.12
CA ILE A 36 -4.70 -22.52 9.95
C ILE A 36 -5.25 -21.51 8.94
N SER A 37 -5.71 -22.00 7.79
CA SER A 37 -6.29 -21.15 6.73
C SER A 37 -7.48 -20.34 7.22
N ALA A 38 -8.41 -20.96 7.95
CA ALA A 38 -9.57 -20.29 8.52
C ALA A 38 -9.17 -19.19 9.50
N LYS A 39 -8.17 -19.44 10.36
CA LYS A 39 -7.68 -18.45 11.34
C LYS A 39 -6.93 -17.28 10.71
N LEU A 40 -6.14 -17.50 9.66
CA LEU A 40 -5.50 -16.41 8.93
C LEU A 40 -6.54 -15.48 8.29
N ILE A 41 -7.58 -16.05 7.66
CA ILE A 41 -8.66 -15.26 7.05
C ILE A 41 -9.46 -14.49 8.12
N SER A 42 -9.81 -15.15 9.24
CA SER A 42 -10.45 -14.49 10.39
C SER A 42 -9.61 -13.33 10.95
N THR A 43 -8.27 -13.48 10.97
CA THR A 43 -7.36 -12.43 11.43
C THR A 43 -7.44 -11.18 10.56
N VAL A 44 -7.46 -11.35 9.22
CA VAL A 44 -7.60 -10.22 8.30
C VAL A 44 -8.94 -9.51 8.47
N ILE A 45 -10.02 -10.25 8.74
CA ILE A 45 -11.32 -9.67 9.06
C ILE A 45 -11.24 -8.83 10.35
N SER A 46 -10.64 -9.35 11.42
CA SER A 46 -10.43 -8.61 12.67
C SER A 46 -9.65 -7.30 12.47
N LEU A 47 -8.65 -7.31 11.58
CA LEU A 47 -7.89 -6.11 11.21
C LEU A 47 -8.77 -5.07 10.49
N CYS A 48 -9.82 -5.49 9.80
CA CYS A 48 -10.79 -4.58 9.17
C CYS A 48 -11.75 -3.98 10.21
N ALA A 49 -12.17 -4.78 11.19
CA ALA A 49 -13.09 -4.39 12.26
C ALA A 49 -12.46 -3.51 13.37
N ASP A 50 -11.13 -3.39 13.39
CA ASP A 50 -10.39 -2.50 14.29
C ASP A 50 -10.92 -1.05 14.24
N GLU A 51 -11.12 -0.43 15.41
CA GLU A 51 -11.74 0.90 15.54
C GLU A 51 -11.06 2.00 14.69
N LYS A 52 -9.74 1.89 14.48
CA LYS A 52 -8.97 2.86 13.69
C LYS A 52 -9.24 2.73 12.18
N ARG A 53 -9.77 1.59 11.76
CA ARG A 53 -9.89 1.18 10.35
C ARG A 53 -11.31 0.92 9.90
N VAL A 54 -12.22 0.53 10.79
CA VAL A 54 -13.60 0.11 10.48
C VAL A 54 -14.35 1.08 9.57
N LYS A 55 -14.15 2.40 9.76
CA LYS A 55 -14.77 3.43 8.91
C LYS A 55 -14.40 3.32 7.43
N ARG A 56 -13.22 2.77 7.10
CA ARG A 56 -12.76 2.56 5.70
C ARG A 56 -13.44 1.36 5.04
N PHE A 57 -14.03 0.47 5.83
CA PHE A 57 -14.65 -0.78 5.38
C PHE A 57 -16.16 -0.78 5.58
N SER A 58 -16.78 0.37 5.84
CA SER A 58 -18.23 0.47 6.12
C SER A 58 -19.12 -0.09 5.00
N HIS A 59 -18.60 -0.22 3.78
CA HIS A 59 -19.31 -0.78 2.62
C HIS A 59 -19.39 -2.31 2.61
N CYS A 60 -18.53 -3.00 3.37
CA CYS A 60 -18.43 -4.48 3.38
C CYS A 60 -18.28 -5.07 4.78
N ILE A 61 -18.28 -4.25 5.84
CA ILE A 61 -17.96 -4.70 7.19
C ILE A 61 -18.95 -5.72 7.75
N ASP A 62 -20.25 -5.56 7.46
CA ASP A 62 -21.28 -6.49 7.94
C ASP A 62 -21.10 -7.89 7.32
N GLU A 63 -20.77 -7.94 6.04
CA GLU A 63 -20.47 -9.19 5.32
C GLU A 63 -19.18 -9.84 5.82
N LEU A 64 -18.13 -9.04 6.07
CA LEU A 64 -16.90 -9.54 6.69
C LEU A 64 -17.17 -10.14 8.08
N LEU A 65 -17.97 -9.48 8.92
CA LEU A 65 -18.30 -9.97 10.26
C LEU A 65 -19.18 -11.22 10.23
N ASP A 66 -20.09 -11.34 9.26
CA ASP A 66 -20.84 -12.57 9.04
C ASP A 66 -19.91 -13.73 8.67
N TYR A 67 -18.98 -13.52 7.74
CA TYR A 67 -17.98 -14.52 7.39
C TYR A 67 -17.09 -14.90 8.57
N GLN A 68 -16.67 -13.95 9.39
CA GLN A 68 -15.93 -14.25 10.61
C GLN A 68 -16.76 -15.10 11.58
N ASN A 69 -18.05 -14.80 11.74
CA ASN A 69 -18.95 -15.60 12.57
C ASN A 69 -19.08 -17.03 12.02
N GLN A 70 -19.23 -17.20 10.71
CA GLN A 70 -19.24 -18.52 10.06
C GLN A 70 -17.93 -19.29 10.31
N ILE A 71 -16.79 -18.61 10.21
CA ILE A 71 -15.48 -19.22 10.49
C ILE A 71 -15.40 -19.66 11.96
N GLU A 72 -15.68 -18.76 12.89
CA GLU A 72 -15.43 -18.97 14.31
C GLU A 72 -16.44 -19.91 14.97
N LYS A 73 -17.71 -19.91 14.54
CA LYS A 73 -18.77 -20.71 15.18
C LYS A 73 -19.10 -22.01 14.46
N ARG A 74 -18.70 -22.18 13.21
CA ARG A 74 -19.05 -23.36 12.41
C ARG A 74 -17.82 -24.02 11.78
N ILE A 75 -17.08 -23.29 10.95
CA ILE A 75 -16.04 -23.91 10.11
C ILE A 75 -14.84 -24.38 10.95
N TYR A 76 -14.26 -23.49 11.75
CA TYR A 76 -13.09 -23.81 12.56
C TYR A 76 -13.38 -24.90 13.60
N PRO A 77 -14.46 -24.83 14.42
CA PRO A 77 -14.79 -25.89 15.35
C PRO A 77 -14.98 -27.24 14.64
N ARG A 78 -15.66 -27.24 13.49
CA ARG A 78 -15.87 -28.48 12.74
C ARG A 78 -14.57 -29.05 12.18
N LEU A 79 -13.66 -28.22 11.70
CA LEU A 79 -12.33 -28.66 11.25
C LEU A 79 -11.50 -29.22 12.42
N ALA A 80 -11.60 -28.63 13.61
CA ALA A 80 -10.94 -29.12 14.82
C ALA A 80 -11.49 -30.49 15.25
N ASP A 81 -12.81 -30.69 15.18
CA ASP A 81 -13.42 -32.00 15.42
C ASP A 81 -12.93 -33.03 14.40
N LEU A 82 -12.90 -32.66 13.11
CA LEU A 82 -12.45 -33.53 12.03
C LEU A 82 -10.96 -33.87 12.13
N PHE A 83 -10.14 -32.97 12.67
CA PHE A 83 -8.72 -33.20 12.93
C PHE A 83 -8.50 -34.35 13.91
N GLN A 84 -9.28 -34.38 15.00
CA GLN A 84 -9.25 -35.49 15.95
C GLN A 84 -9.93 -36.74 15.38
N TYR A 85 -11.14 -36.57 14.82
CA TYR A 85 -11.98 -37.66 14.36
C TYR A 85 -11.34 -38.46 13.23
N ASP A 86 -10.69 -37.82 12.26
CA ASP A 86 -9.95 -38.51 11.19
C ASP A 86 -8.89 -39.45 11.78
N SER A 87 -8.13 -38.94 12.75
CA SER A 87 -7.06 -39.68 13.39
C SER A 87 -7.57 -40.88 14.19
N ASP A 88 -8.73 -40.76 14.85
CA ASP A 88 -9.30 -41.85 15.64
C ASP A 88 -10.03 -42.87 14.76
N GLN A 89 -10.74 -42.40 13.75
CA GLN A 89 -11.50 -43.26 12.85
C GLN A 89 -10.59 -44.11 11.96
N PHE A 90 -9.50 -43.54 11.43
CA PHE A 90 -8.55 -44.31 10.64
C PHE A 90 -7.73 -45.31 11.47
N ASP A 91 -7.48 -45.02 12.75
CA ASP A 91 -6.81 -45.93 13.68
C ASP A 91 -7.59 -47.24 13.86
N LYS A 92 -8.93 -47.21 13.82
CA LYS A 92 -9.75 -48.44 13.84
C LYS A 92 -9.48 -49.33 12.63
N THR A 93 -9.43 -48.74 11.43
CA THR A 93 -9.10 -49.46 10.20
C THR A 93 -7.71 -50.10 10.29
N ILE A 94 -6.72 -49.39 10.84
CA ILE A 94 -5.36 -49.92 11.00
C ILE A 94 -5.31 -51.05 12.02
N LYS A 95 -5.97 -50.92 13.18
CA LYS A 95 -6.05 -51.99 14.19
C LYS A 95 -6.65 -53.27 13.61
N LEU A 96 -7.78 -53.17 12.91
CA LEU A 96 -8.40 -54.33 12.25
C LEU A 96 -7.49 -54.95 11.19
N ARG A 97 -6.69 -54.14 10.47
CA ARG A 97 -5.70 -54.65 9.51
C ARG A 97 -4.55 -55.38 10.21
N SER A 98 -4.05 -54.85 11.33
CA SER A 98 -3.02 -55.51 12.14
C SER A 98 -3.52 -56.83 12.73
N GLU A 99 -4.72 -56.83 13.34
CA GLU A 99 -5.35 -58.05 13.87
C GLU A 99 -5.57 -59.10 12.77
N ARG A 100 -6.01 -58.68 11.58
CA ARG A 100 -6.15 -59.55 10.41
C ARG A 100 -4.81 -60.17 9.99
N ASP A 101 -3.73 -59.41 10.03
CA ASP A 101 -2.42 -59.87 9.58
C ASP A 101 -1.79 -60.86 10.56
N GLU A 102 -2.13 -60.76 11.85
CA GLU A 102 -1.73 -61.69 12.92
C GLU A 102 -2.62 -62.94 13.03
N GLU A 103 -3.87 -62.88 12.54
CA GLU A 103 -4.83 -63.98 12.61
C GLU A 103 -4.46 -65.15 11.69
N LYS A 104 -4.55 -66.36 12.24
CA LYS A 104 -4.20 -67.63 11.56
C LYS A 104 -5.42 -68.35 11.00
N ASP A 105 -6.59 -68.15 11.60
CA ASP A 105 -7.84 -68.72 11.08
C ASP A 105 -8.29 -67.95 9.84
N GLU A 106 -8.34 -68.62 8.69
CA GLU A 106 -8.66 -67.99 7.40
C GLU A 106 -10.07 -67.39 7.34
N VAL A 107 -11.05 -67.97 8.05
CA VAL A 107 -12.42 -67.48 8.07
C VAL A 107 -12.49 -66.19 8.88
N LYS A 108 -11.90 -66.18 10.07
CA LYS A 108 -11.85 -65.00 10.94
C LYS A 108 -11.00 -63.88 10.33
N LYS A 109 -9.91 -64.24 9.63
CA LYS A 109 -9.10 -63.30 8.85
C LYS A 109 -9.91 -62.61 7.75
N ASN A 110 -10.73 -63.36 7.02
CA ASN A 110 -11.63 -62.76 6.03
C ASN A 110 -12.67 -61.85 6.69
N GLN A 111 -13.22 -62.22 7.85
CA GLN A 111 -14.14 -61.36 8.61
C GLN A 111 -13.49 -60.03 9.01
N LEU A 112 -12.30 -60.05 9.62
CA LEU A 112 -11.55 -58.84 9.99
C LEU A 112 -11.23 -57.96 8.77
N ARG A 113 -10.96 -58.57 7.61
CA ARG A 113 -10.79 -57.82 6.36
C ARG A 113 -12.07 -57.07 5.97
N ARG A 114 -13.24 -57.70 6.10
CA ARG A 114 -14.54 -57.08 5.79
C ARG A 114 -14.85 -55.95 6.76
N GLU A 115 -14.66 -56.16 8.05
CA GLU A 115 -14.84 -55.14 9.08
C GLU A 115 -13.90 -53.94 8.84
N ALA A 116 -12.63 -54.17 8.48
CA ALA A 116 -11.70 -53.10 8.16
C ALA A 116 -12.16 -52.26 6.94
N LEU A 117 -12.81 -52.88 5.96
CA LEU A 117 -13.37 -52.16 4.80
C LEU A 117 -14.57 -51.31 5.19
N GLU A 118 -15.45 -51.79 6.08
CA GLU A 118 -16.56 -50.99 6.60
C GLU A 118 -16.07 -49.76 7.38
N GLU A 119 -15.08 -49.91 8.26
CA GLU A 119 -14.46 -48.78 8.95
C GLU A 119 -13.77 -47.80 7.98
N LEU A 120 -13.22 -48.31 6.87
CA LEU A 120 -12.63 -47.48 5.82
C LEU A 120 -13.68 -46.68 5.05
N LYS A 121 -14.90 -47.21 4.84
CA LYS A 121 -16.01 -46.45 4.23
C LYS A 121 -16.35 -45.23 5.09
N ILE A 122 -16.39 -45.38 6.41
CA ILE A 122 -16.61 -44.27 7.35
C ILE A 122 -15.44 -43.27 7.26
N SER A 123 -14.20 -43.77 7.21
CA SER A 123 -13.00 -42.93 7.08
C SER A 123 -12.99 -42.08 5.81
N ILE A 124 -13.51 -42.60 4.69
CA ILE A 124 -13.64 -41.87 3.42
C ILE A 124 -14.57 -40.65 3.53
N ALA A 125 -15.57 -40.68 4.41
CA ALA A 125 -16.51 -39.58 4.57
C ALA A 125 -15.85 -38.32 5.19
N THR A 126 -14.77 -38.48 5.96
CA THR A 126 -14.10 -37.39 6.69
C THR A 126 -13.39 -36.41 5.75
N PRO A 127 -12.52 -36.85 4.81
CA PRO A 127 -11.91 -35.96 3.83
C PRO A 127 -12.92 -35.17 2.98
N PHE A 128 -14.09 -35.73 2.64
CA PHE A 128 -15.12 -34.97 1.94
C PHE A 128 -15.62 -33.77 2.76
N GLN A 129 -15.80 -33.95 4.07
CA GLN A 129 -16.24 -32.86 4.95
C GLN A 129 -15.15 -31.80 5.09
N ILE A 130 -13.90 -32.21 5.28
CA ILE A 130 -12.75 -31.30 5.34
C ILE A 130 -12.66 -30.48 4.06
N ALA A 131 -12.73 -31.13 2.90
CA ALA A 131 -12.63 -30.46 1.60
C ALA A 131 -13.76 -29.45 1.37
N ASN A 132 -14.99 -29.78 1.78
CA ASN A 132 -16.12 -28.86 1.68
C ASN A 132 -15.95 -27.62 2.59
N LEU A 133 -15.46 -27.80 3.81
CA LEU A 133 -15.17 -26.67 4.69
C LEU A 133 -14.02 -25.81 4.13
N CYS A 134 -12.97 -26.43 3.60
CA CYS A 134 -11.88 -25.71 2.94
C CYS A 134 -12.33 -24.98 1.67
N LYS A 135 -13.31 -25.51 0.93
CA LYS A 135 -13.96 -24.80 -0.19
C LYS A 135 -14.59 -23.50 0.32
N GLU A 136 -15.36 -23.56 1.40
CA GLU A 136 -15.98 -22.37 2.00
C GLU A 136 -14.94 -21.37 2.49
N VAL A 137 -13.88 -21.84 3.18
CA VAL A 137 -12.74 -21.00 3.60
C VAL A 137 -12.10 -20.30 2.42
N THR A 138 -11.93 -20.99 1.29
CA THR A 138 -11.35 -20.40 0.07
C THR A 138 -12.25 -19.29 -0.49
N GLN A 139 -13.56 -19.50 -0.53
CA GLN A 139 -14.54 -18.52 -1.03
C GLN A 139 -14.59 -17.27 -0.14
N ILE A 140 -14.58 -17.45 1.19
CA ILE A 140 -14.48 -16.34 2.14
C ILE A 140 -13.15 -15.62 1.97
N GLY A 141 -12.06 -16.38 1.85
CA GLY A 141 -10.70 -15.85 1.67
C GLY A 141 -10.60 -14.99 0.41
N GLU A 142 -11.21 -15.41 -0.70
CA GLU A 142 -11.28 -14.62 -1.93
C GLU A 142 -11.93 -13.26 -1.69
N PHE A 143 -13.10 -13.22 -1.04
CA PHE A 143 -13.78 -11.97 -0.71
C PHE A 143 -12.92 -11.08 0.20
N VAL A 144 -12.30 -11.66 1.22
CA VAL A 144 -11.44 -10.96 2.18
C VAL A 144 -10.18 -10.41 1.50
N PHE A 145 -9.60 -11.13 0.55
CA PHE A 145 -8.46 -10.64 -0.22
C PHE A 145 -8.82 -9.39 -1.04
N ASP A 146 -9.97 -9.41 -1.71
CA ASP A 146 -10.38 -8.32 -2.60
C ASP A 146 -10.81 -7.07 -1.82
N ASN A 147 -11.61 -7.26 -0.76
CA ASN A 147 -12.31 -6.19 -0.04
C ASN A 147 -11.73 -5.85 1.33
N GLY A 148 -10.93 -6.74 1.91
CA GLY A 148 -10.35 -6.57 3.23
C GLY A 148 -9.10 -5.69 3.25
N PHE A 149 -8.33 -5.82 4.33
CA PHE A 149 -7.19 -4.95 4.57
C PHE A 149 -6.01 -5.28 3.64
N LYS A 150 -5.80 -4.42 2.63
CA LYS A 150 -4.77 -4.61 1.59
C LYS A 150 -3.37 -4.97 2.11
N SER A 151 -2.94 -4.39 3.23
CA SER A 151 -1.62 -4.66 3.81
C SER A 151 -1.48 -6.07 4.40
N ALA A 152 -2.60 -6.75 4.68
CA ALA A 152 -2.65 -8.13 5.18
C ALA A 152 -3.13 -9.13 4.11
N ARG A 153 -3.12 -8.75 2.82
CA ARG A 153 -3.44 -9.66 1.71
C ARG A 153 -2.50 -10.87 1.63
N GLY A 154 -1.29 -10.77 2.17
CA GLY A 154 -0.39 -11.91 2.33
C GLY A 154 -1.02 -13.03 3.17
N ASP A 155 -1.61 -12.68 4.32
CA ASP A 155 -2.28 -13.63 5.20
C ASP A 155 -3.51 -14.25 4.52
N SER A 156 -4.27 -13.43 3.79
CA SER A 156 -5.40 -13.91 2.98
C SER A 156 -4.94 -14.92 1.93
N GLN A 157 -3.85 -14.62 1.22
CA GLN A 157 -3.30 -15.51 0.20
C GLN A 157 -2.83 -16.85 0.78
N VAL A 158 -2.10 -16.82 1.90
CA VAL A 158 -1.68 -18.05 2.59
C VAL A 158 -2.90 -18.86 3.02
N GLY A 159 -3.96 -18.21 3.52
CA GLY A 159 -5.22 -18.85 3.85
C GLY A 159 -5.89 -19.54 2.66
N ILE A 160 -6.06 -18.82 1.55
CA ILE A 160 -6.67 -19.31 0.30
C ILE A 160 -5.87 -20.50 -0.25
N SER A 161 -4.56 -20.35 -0.47
CA SER A 161 -3.71 -21.41 -1.01
C SER A 161 -3.66 -22.62 -0.08
N GLY A 162 -3.58 -22.39 1.24
CA GLY A 162 -3.61 -23.46 2.24
C GLY A 162 -4.90 -24.28 2.16
N ALA A 163 -6.05 -23.64 2.05
CA ALA A 163 -7.34 -24.33 1.98
C ALA A 163 -7.47 -25.13 0.67
N VAL A 164 -7.03 -24.56 -0.47
CA VAL A 164 -7.00 -25.26 -1.76
C VAL A 164 -6.09 -26.48 -1.74
N SER A 165 -4.92 -26.38 -1.13
CA SER A 165 -4.01 -27.52 -0.97
C SER A 165 -4.59 -28.60 -0.05
N ALA A 166 -5.36 -28.24 0.99
CA ALA A 166 -6.07 -29.22 1.81
C ALA A 166 -7.13 -29.98 1.00
N ILE A 167 -7.86 -29.31 0.10
CA ILE A 167 -8.81 -29.96 -0.84
C ILE A 167 -8.08 -30.97 -1.73
N ALA A 168 -6.93 -30.59 -2.31
CA ALA A 168 -6.11 -31.48 -3.13
C ALA A 168 -5.68 -32.73 -2.35
N GLY A 169 -5.23 -32.54 -1.10
CA GLY A 169 -4.90 -33.62 -0.18
C GLY A 169 -6.08 -34.56 0.05
N CYS A 170 -7.27 -34.01 0.35
CA CYS A 170 -8.48 -34.82 0.54
C CYS A 170 -8.85 -35.64 -0.70
N ILE A 171 -8.77 -35.08 -1.91
CA ILE A 171 -9.01 -35.80 -3.17
C ILE A 171 -8.05 -36.99 -3.29
N ALA A 172 -6.76 -36.78 -3.04
CA ALA A 172 -5.75 -37.84 -3.11
C ALA A 172 -6.00 -38.95 -2.08
N ILE A 173 -6.34 -38.57 -0.84
CA ILE A 173 -6.64 -39.51 0.25
C ILE A 173 -7.86 -40.37 -0.09
N ILE A 174 -8.94 -39.77 -0.60
CA ILE A 174 -10.15 -40.51 -0.97
C ILE A 174 -9.84 -41.50 -2.09
N ARG A 175 -9.17 -41.06 -3.15
CA ARG A 175 -8.78 -41.92 -4.28
C ARG A 175 -7.90 -43.08 -3.83
N LEU A 176 -6.95 -42.85 -2.93
CA LEU A 176 -6.11 -43.90 -2.36
C LEU A 176 -6.93 -44.92 -1.57
N ASN A 177 -7.87 -44.47 -0.74
CA ASN A 177 -8.73 -45.36 0.04
C ASN A 177 -9.67 -46.19 -0.85
N VAL A 178 -10.18 -45.62 -1.94
CA VAL A 178 -11.01 -46.33 -2.94
C VAL A 178 -10.29 -47.55 -3.55
N LEU A 179 -8.96 -47.52 -3.69
CA LEU A 179 -8.18 -48.66 -4.21
C LEU A 179 -8.18 -49.90 -3.29
N SER A 180 -8.63 -49.77 -2.04
CA SER A 180 -8.69 -50.89 -1.10
C SER A 180 -9.91 -51.82 -1.31
N PHE A 181 -10.86 -51.44 -2.16
CA PHE A 181 -12.14 -52.14 -2.34
C PHE A 181 -12.15 -53.04 -3.59
N ASN A 182 -13.06 -54.04 -3.59
CA ASN A 182 -13.20 -55.03 -4.65
C ASN A 182 -14.53 -54.85 -5.42
N SER A 183 -14.76 -55.71 -6.42
CA SER A 183 -15.90 -55.61 -7.36
C SER A 183 -17.29 -55.75 -6.74
N ASP A 184 -17.39 -56.34 -5.56
CA ASP A 184 -18.64 -56.47 -4.80
C ASP A 184 -19.15 -55.13 -4.24
N GLU A 185 -18.28 -54.12 -4.14
CA GLU A 185 -18.61 -52.79 -3.63
C GLU A 185 -18.86 -51.75 -4.74
N ILE A 186 -18.96 -52.18 -5.99
CA ILE A 186 -18.95 -51.29 -7.16
C ILE A 186 -20.03 -50.20 -7.12
N GLU A 187 -21.20 -50.48 -6.57
CA GLU A 187 -22.28 -49.48 -6.45
C GLU A 187 -21.91 -48.35 -5.48
N TYR A 188 -21.28 -48.70 -4.34
CA TYR A 188 -20.75 -47.71 -3.39
C TYR A 188 -19.58 -46.93 -4.01
N LEU A 189 -18.65 -47.62 -4.68
CA LEU A 189 -17.49 -46.98 -5.31
C LEU A 189 -17.90 -45.99 -6.39
N ASN A 190 -18.89 -46.32 -7.23
CA ASN A 190 -19.42 -45.39 -8.24
C ASN A 190 -19.94 -44.09 -7.60
N LYS A 191 -20.64 -44.18 -6.46
CA LYS A 191 -21.14 -43.01 -5.72
C LYS A 191 -19.98 -42.16 -5.16
N VAL A 192 -18.96 -42.80 -4.59
CA VAL A 192 -17.76 -42.09 -4.08
C VAL A 192 -17.00 -41.42 -5.21
N VAL A 193 -16.71 -42.15 -6.29
CA VAL A 193 -15.97 -41.64 -7.45
C VAL A 193 -16.67 -40.44 -8.07
N SER A 194 -18.00 -40.51 -8.28
CA SER A 194 -18.78 -39.38 -8.78
C SER A 194 -18.59 -38.12 -7.93
N ARG A 195 -18.65 -38.26 -6.59
CA ARG A 195 -18.45 -37.13 -5.66
C ARG A 195 -17.02 -36.61 -5.66
N VAL A 196 -16.02 -37.48 -5.86
CA VAL A 196 -14.61 -37.04 -5.99
C VAL A 196 -14.38 -36.29 -7.29
N GLU A 197 -15.03 -36.68 -8.39
CA GLU A 197 -14.92 -35.95 -9.66
C GLU A 197 -15.55 -34.55 -9.54
N GLU A 198 -16.74 -34.44 -8.93
CA GLU A 198 -17.33 -33.12 -8.61
C GLU A 198 -16.40 -32.26 -7.75
N LEU A 199 -15.76 -32.85 -6.73
CA LEU A 199 -14.79 -32.16 -5.89
C LEU A 199 -13.52 -31.76 -6.67
N SER A 200 -13.10 -32.57 -7.64
CA SER A 200 -11.95 -32.28 -8.50
C SER A 200 -12.21 -31.07 -9.39
N GLU A 201 -13.41 -30.97 -9.97
CA GLU A 201 -13.80 -29.77 -10.72
C GLU A 201 -13.83 -28.51 -9.84
N VAL A 202 -14.33 -28.63 -8.61
CA VAL A 202 -14.30 -27.54 -7.62
C VAL A 202 -12.87 -27.13 -7.30
N TYR A 203 -11.99 -28.10 -7.06
CA TYR A 203 -10.57 -27.86 -6.81
C TYR A 203 -9.91 -27.10 -7.96
N GLU A 204 -10.13 -27.50 -9.21
CA GLU A 204 -9.55 -26.80 -10.37
C GLU A 204 -10.00 -25.33 -10.45
N LYS A 205 -11.28 -25.07 -10.20
CA LYS A 205 -11.82 -23.70 -10.18
C LYS A 205 -11.19 -22.87 -9.07
N LEU A 206 -11.13 -23.41 -7.86
CA LEU A 206 -10.56 -22.73 -6.70
C LEU A 206 -9.04 -22.54 -6.81
N ASN A 207 -8.32 -23.47 -7.42
CA ASN A 207 -6.89 -23.33 -7.67
C ASN A 207 -6.59 -22.19 -8.65
N LYS A 208 -7.45 -22.00 -9.67
CA LYS A 208 -7.37 -20.82 -10.55
C LYS A 208 -7.64 -19.52 -9.79
N VAL A 209 -8.59 -19.50 -8.86
CA VAL A 209 -8.83 -18.36 -7.96
C VAL A 209 -7.60 -18.07 -7.11
N ALA A 210 -7.04 -19.08 -6.45
CA ALA A 210 -5.84 -18.91 -5.61
C ALA A 210 -4.65 -18.35 -6.41
N TYR A 211 -4.46 -18.83 -7.64
CA TYR A 211 -3.42 -18.34 -8.54
C TYR A 211 -3.68 -16.91 -9.02
N SER A 212 -4.92 -16.55 -9.35
CA SER A 212 -5.25 -15.20 -9.83
C SER A 212 -4.95 -14.12 -8.79
N LYS A 213 -5.10 -14.42 -7.49
CA LYS A 213 -4.74 -13.49 -6.41
C LYS A 213 -3.23 -13.20 -6.36
N ILE A 214 -2.38 -14.18 -6.67
CA ILE A 214 -0.93 -13.98 -6.83
C ILE A 214 -0.66 -13.06 -8.03
N VAL A 215 -1.37 -13.25 -9.14
CA VAL A 215 -1.24 -12.41 -10.34
C VAL A 215 -1.62 -10.96 -10.04
N ILE A 216 -2.69 -10.71 -9.27
CA ILE A 216 -3.07 -9.35 -8.86
C ILE A 216 -1.94 -8.65 -8.08
N LEU A 217 -1.28 -9.35 -7.16
CA LEU A 217 -0.16 -8.79 -6.40
C LEU A 217 1.04 -8.47 -7.30
N LYS A 218 1.32 -9.35 -8.27
CA LYS A 218 2.36 -9.14 -9.28
C LYS A 218 2.06 -7.89 -10.11
N GLU A 219 0.84 -7.75 -10.62
CA GLU A 219 0.43 -6.59 -11.43
C GLU A 219 0.43 -5.28 -10.63
N GLU A 220 0.06 -5.31 -9.34
CA GLU A 220 0.19 -4.16 -8.43
C GLU A 220 1.66 -3.73 -8.25
N TYR A 221 2.58 -4.69 -8.18
CA TYR A 221 4.01 -4.42 -8.11
C TYR A 221 4.56 -3.88 -9.44
N GLU A 222 4.25 -4.54 -10.55
CA GLU A 222 4.72 -4.14 -11.90
C GLU A 222 4.27 -2.72 -12.26
N ARG A 223 3.06 -2.32 -11.85
CA ARG A 223 2.60 -0.93 -12.04
C ARG A 223 3.46 0.11 -11.33
N LYS A 224 4.15 -0.23 -10.23
CA LYS A 224 5.03 0.69 -9.50
C LYS A 224 6.44 0.80 -10.10
N ILE A 225 6.89 -0.20 -10.84
CA ILE A 225 8.25 -0.25 -11.40
C ILE A 225 8.60 1.02 -12.19
N PRO A 226 7.77 1.49 -13.15
CA PRO A 226 8.11 2.68 -13.94
C PRO A 226 8.27 3.95 -13.11
N LEU A 227 7.54 4.07 -11.99
CA LEU A 227 7.70 5.19 -11.06
C LEU A 227 9.05 5.11 -10.35
N PHE A 228 9.43 3.94 -9.84
CA PHE A 228 10.69 3.75 -9.11
C PHE A 228 11.91 3.90 -10.02
N GLU A 229 11.88 3.30 -11.20
CA GLU A 229 12.94 3.46 -12.21
C GLU A 229 13.04 4.92 -12.66
N GLY A 230 11.91 5.59 -12.88
CA GLY A 230 11.88 7.01 -13.24
C GLY A 230 12.50 7.90 -12.16
N VAL A 231 12.17 7.66 -10.89
CA VAL A 231 12.75 8.40 -9.75
C VAL A 231 14.25 8.19 -9.67
N ASN A 232 14.70 6.94 -9.72
CA ASN A 232 16.13 6.62 -9.66
C ASN A 232 16.88 7.23 -10.85
N GLY A 233 16.29 7.19 -12.06
CA GLY A 233 16.86 7.81 -13.25
C GLY A 233 17.01 9.33 -13.12
N ILE A 234 16.02 10.02 -12.52
CA ILE A 234 16.12 11.46 -12.23
C ILE A 234 17.23 11.72 -11.21
N ILE A 235 17.23 11.00 -10.09
CA ILE A 235 18.22 11.18 -9.02
C ILE A 235 19.64 10.98 -9.58
N GLN A 236 19.87 9.90 -10.31
CA GLN A 236 21.17 9.61 -10.91
C GLN A 236 21.60 10.70 -11.89
N LYS A 237 20.72 11.06 -12.84
CA LYS A 237 20.97 12.09 -13.85
C LYS A 237 21.40 13.43 -13.24
N TYR A 238 20.72 13.87 -12.19
CA TYR A 238 20.93 15.22 -11.64
C TYR A 238 21.97 15.28 -10.51
N ARG A 239 22.18 14.21 -9.74
CA ARG A 239 23.26 14.15 -8.72
C ARG A 239 24.66 14.04 -9.32
N GLU A 240 24.80 13.34 -10.45
CA GLU A 240 26.10 13.15 -11.11
C GLU A 240 26.52 14.38 -11.94
N THR A 241 25.58 15.29 -12.23
CA THR A 241 25.83 16.47 -13.06
C THR A 241 26.41 17.62 -12.22
N LYS A 242 27.62 18.11 -12.57
CA LYS A 242 28.29 19.23 -11.85
C LYS A 242 27.51 20.55 -11.83
N LYS A 243 26.72 20.82 -12.88
CA LYS A 243 25.87 22.02 -13.01
C LYS A 243 24.50 21.59 -13.53
N PRO A 244 23.63 21.05 -12.67
CA PRO A 244 22.35 20.52 -13.11
C PRO A 244 21.43 21.65 -13.58
N GLU A 245 20.76 21.44 -14.72
CA GLU A 245 19.65 22.28 -15.17
C GLU A 245 18.44 22.03 -14.26
N LEU A 246 18.35 22.79 -13.16
CA LEU A 246 17.37 22.57 -12.09
C LEU A 246 15.92 22.69 -12.56
N GLU A 247 15.63 23.54 -13.54
CA GLU A 247 14.28 23.67 -14.09
C GLU A 247 13.87 22.41 -14.87
N ASN A 248 14.82 21.79 -15.57
CA ASN A 248 14.60 20.49 -16.21
C ASN A 248 14.40 19.39 -15.15
N CYS A 249 15.15 19.42 -14.04
CA CYS A 249 14.98 18.46 -12.94
C CYS A 249 13.57 18.53 -12.34
N ALA A 250 13.11 19.74 -12.00
CA ALA A 250 11.76 19.95 -11.47
C ALA A 250 10.69 19.49 -12.47
N ARG A 251 10.87 19.79 -13.76
CA ARG A 251 9.93 19.39 -14.82
C ARG A 251 9.90 17.87 -15.04
N ASP A 252 11.06 17.21 -15.07
CA ASP A 252 11.15 15.76 -15.23
C ASP A 252 10.42 15.05 -14.07
N LEU A 253 10.59 15.55 -12.84
CA LEU A 253 9.86 15.05 -11.68
C LEU A 253 8.36 15.29 -11.78
N GLN A 254 7.92 16.50 -12.16
CA GLN A 254 6.50 16.82 -12.33
C GLN A 254 5.84 15.91 -13.38
N ASN A 255 6.51 15.69 -14.52
CA ASN A 255 6.01 14.82 -15.58
C ASN A 255 5.89 13.37 -15.10
N LEU A 256 6.89 12.88 -14.35
CA LEU A 256 6.86 11.55 -13.77
C LEU A 256 5.71 11.39 -12.77
N VAL A 257 5.52 12.36 -11.88
CA VAL A 257 4.44 12.38 -10.90
C VAL A 257 3.07 12.47 -11.59
N TRP A 258 2.94 13.31 -12.62
CA TRP A 258 1.70 13.45 -13.38
C TRP A 258 1.30 12.16 -14.10
N LYS A 259 2.26 11.51 -14.75
CA LYS A 259 2.06 10.22 -15.44
C LYS A 259 1.63 9.11 -14.49
N ASN A 260 2.13 9.12 -13.25
CA ASN A 260 1.87 8.10 -12.24
C ASN A 260 0.88 8.53 -11.14
N ARG A 261 0.10 9.59 -11.36
CA ARG A 261 -0.77 10.18 -10.32
C ARG A 261 -1.80 9.22 -9.72
N GLU A 262 -2.30 8.27 -10.50
CA GLU A 262 -3.27 7.26 -10.02
C GLU A 262 -2.63 6.24 -9.07
N LEU A 263 -1.31 6.06 -9.13
CA LEU A 263 -0.55 5.19 -8.21
C LEU A 263 -0.19 5.93 -6.91
N ILE A 264 0.09 7.23 -7.01
CA ILE A 264 0.53 8.06 -5.88
C ILE A 264 -0.66 8.48 -5.01
N TRP A 265 -1.79 8.82 -5.63
CA TRP A 265 -3.02 9.23 -4.95
C TRP A 265 -4.09 8.14 -5.03
N THR A 266 -4.38 7.49 -3.90
CA THR A 266 -5.47 6.51 -3.79
C THR A 266 -6.84 7.14 -3.57
N VAL A 267 -6.88 8.39 -3.11
CA VAL A 267 -8.10 9.19 -2.89
C VAL A 267 -7.83 10.59 -3.43
N ASN A 268 -8.84 11.20 -4.06
CA ASN A 268 -8.75 12.54 -4.68
C ASN A 268 -7.58 12.64 -5.68
N VAL A 269 -7.59 11.77 -6.70
CA VAL A 269 -6.60 11.80 -7.79
C VAL A 269 -6.54 13.20 -8.43
N PRO A 270 -5.35 13.82 -8.54
CA PRO A 270 -5.14 15.11 -9.19
C PRO A 270 -5.81 15.21 -10.57
N LYS A 271 -6.58 16.29 -10.79
CA LYS A 271 -7.28 16.56 -12.06
C LYS A 271 -6.60 17.65 -12.89
N SER A 272 -5.80 18.50 -12.25
CA SER A 272 -5.02 19.55 -12.89
C SER A 272 -3.54 19.46 -12.50
N GLU A 273 -2.66 20.04 -13.31
CA GLU A 273 -1.22 20.04 -13.08
C GLU A 273 -0.83 20.82 -11.81
N LEU A 274 -1.68 21.74 -11.34
CA LEU A 274 -1.47 22.43 -10.07
C LEU A 274 -1.69 21.52 -8.85
N ASP A 275 -2.53 20.48 -8.98
CA ASP A 275 -2.88 19.60 -7.87
C ASP A 275 -1.75 18.66 -7.46
N ILE A 276 -0.78 18.41 -8.37
CA ILE A 276 0.40 17.57 -8.11
C ILE A 276 1.55 18.31 -7.43
N LEU A 277 1.48 19.65 -7.32
CA LEU A 277 2.53 20.48 -6.72
C LEU A 277 2.48 20.41 -5.18
N LYS A 278 2.59 19.20 -4.65
CA LYS A 278 2.50 18.87 -3.22
C LYS A 278 3.77 18.12 -2.79
N PRO A 279 4.83 18.85 -2.40
CA PRO A 279 6.13 18.25 -2.12
C PRO A 279 6.07 17.24 -0.97
N GLU A 280 5.20 17.43 0.04
CA GLU A 280 5.01 16.44 1.12
C GLU A 280 4.57 15.07 0.59
N ILE A 281 3.71 15.05 -0.44
CA ILE A 281 3.15 13.80 -0.96
C ILE A 281 4.22 13.09 -1.77
N ILE A 282 5.02 13.83 -2.53
CA ILE A 282 6.14 13.26 -3.29
C ILE A 282 7.18 12.68 -2.33
N LEU A 283 7.58 13.43 -1.30
CA LEU A 283 8.48 12.92 -0.26
C LEU A 283 7.97 11.59 0.32
N LYS A 284 6.70 11.53 0.74
CA LYS A 284 6.12 10.35 1.39
C LYS A 284 5.85 9.16 0.47
N LYS A 285 5.27 9.43 -0.71
CA LYS A 285 4.69 8.40 -1.58
C LYS A 285 5.60 8.02 -2.75
N VAL A 286 6.55 8.87 -3.09
CA VAL A 286 7.47 8.66 -4.23
C VAL A 286 8.88 8.40 -3.73
N LEU A 287 9.39 9.18 -2.78
CA LEU A 287 10.76 9.06 -2.28
C LEU A 287 10.90 8.24 -0.97
N GLY A 288 9.77 7.87 -0.35
CA GLY A 288 9.72 7.03 0.84
C GLY A 288 10.20 7.71 2.13
N TYR A 289 10.11 9.04 2.21
CA TYR A 289 10.43 9.78 3.43
C TYR A 289 9.25 9.83 4.39
N ASP A 290 9.50 9.63 5.68
CA ASP A 290 8.58 10.05 6.71
C ASP A 290 8.60 11.58 6.85
N TYR A 291 7.41 12.16 6.99
CA TYR A 291 7.22 13.60 7.04
C TYR A 291 6.45 13.99 8.29
N PHE A 292 7.06 14.82 9.13
CA PHE A 292 6.47 15.31 10.36
C PHE A 292 6.43 16.84 10.39
N SER A 293 5.34 17.37 10.94
CA SER A 293 5.23 18.80 11.24
C SER A 293 4.98 19.00 12.72
N SER A 294 5.92 19.65 13.42
CA SER A 294 5.84 19.90 14.86
C SER A 294 6.34 21.30 15.22
N ALA A 295 6.08 21.73 16.45
CA ALA A 295 6.26 23.12 16.89
C ALA A 295 7.67 23.49 17.34
N LYS A 296 8.57 22.53 17.59
CA LYS A 296 9.92 22.84 18.07
C LYS A 296 10.89 21.79 17.57
N TYR A 297 11.72 22.19 16.61
CA TYR A 297 12.93 21.47 16.26
C TYR A 297 14.09 22.39 16.55
N ALA A 298 14.86 22.01 17.57
CA ALA A 298 16.04 22.72 17.97
C ALA A 298 17.23 21.81 17.64
N VAL A 299 18.06 22.25 16.71
CA VAL A 299 19.29 21.53 16.34
C VAL A 299 20.44 22.11 17.16
N PRO A 300 21.29 21.29 17.80
CA PRO A 300 22.45 21.80 18.51
C PRO A 300 23.44 22.46 17.55
N ASN A 301 23.81 23.70 17.83
CA ASN A 301 24.95 24.42 17.25
C ASN A 301 26.28 23.75 17.70
N GLU A 302 27.38 24.01 16.97
CA GLU A 302 28.77 23.74 17.37
C GLU A 302 29.11 24.26 18.78
N GLU A 303 28.40 25.28 19.28
CA GLU A 303 28.53 25.83 20.65
C GLU A 303 27.58 25.20 21.70
N GLY A 304 26.73 24.24 21.30
CA GLY A 304 25.80 23.54 22.20
C GLY A 304 24.44 24.22 22.41
N ASP A 305 24.24 25.42 21.84
CA ASP A 305 22.95 26.12 21.84
C ASP A 305 21.97 25.55 20.81
N ALA A 306 20.68 25.54 21.12
CA ALA A 306 19.66 24.93 20.27
C ALA A 306 19.04 25.99 19.33
N ILE A 307 19.31 25.89 18.02
CA ILE A 307 18.78 26.82 17.01
C ILE A 307 17.45 26.29 16.48
N GLU A 308 16.44 27.15 16.44
CA GLU A 308 15.15 26.85 15.81
C GLU A 308 15.27 26.92 14.29
N VAL A 309 15.01 25.80 13.62
CA VAL A 309 15.17 25.66 12.16
C VAL A 309 13.82 25.51 11.46
N ALA A 310 13.72 26.02 10.23
CA ALA A 310 12.49 25.95 9.44
C ALA A 310 12.19 24.54 8.92
N GLY A 311 13.24 23.79 8.60
CA GLY A 311 13.17 22.43 8.08
C GLY A 311 14.46 21.65 8.33
N VAL A 312 14.33 20.33 8.41
CA VAL A 312 15.43 19.37 8.51
C VAL A 312 15.13 18.18 7.61
N ILE A 313 16.16 17.71 6.90
CA ILE A 313 16.16 16.42 6.22
C ILE A 313 17.31 15.55 6.73
N ASP A 314 16.96 14.34 7.15
CA ASP A 314 17.88 13.25 7.47
C ASP A 314 17.70 12.17 6.40
N GLN A 315 18.64 12.14 5.46
CA GLN A 315 18.58 11.24 4.31
C GLN A 315 18.81 9.76 4.69
N PRO A 316 19.76 9.39 5.57
CA PRO A 316 19.94 8.01 6.02
C PRO A 316 18.70 7.42 6.67
N ASN A 317 18.01 8.19 7.53
CA ASN A 317 16.80 7.72 8.21
C ASN A 317 15.51 8.03 7.43
N LYS A 318 15.62 8.60 6.22
CA LYS A 318 14.48 8.98 5.37
C LYS A 318 13.46 9.83 6.13
N LEU A 319 13.93 10.83 6.85
CA LEU A 319 13.11 11.67 7.70
C LEU A 319 13.14 13.13 7.23
N VAL A 320 11.96 13.75 7.11
CA VAL A 320 11.80 15.18 6.87
C VAL A 320 10.94 15.78 7.99
N MET A 321 11.43 16.85 8.58
CA MET A 321 10.78 17.57 9.67
C MET A 321 10.62 19.03 9.30
N ILE A 322 9.39 19.56 9.40
CA ILE A 322 9.09 20.97 9.07
C ILE A 322 8.45 21.65 10.28
N SER A 323 9.00 22.79 10.68
CA SER A 323 8.44 23.58 11.79
C SER A 323 7.04 24.09 11.46
N ASN A 324 6.10 23.92 12.41
CA ASN A 324 4.72 24.39 12.25
C ASN A 324 4.52 25.85 12.72
N ASN A 325 5.58 26.53 13.19
CA ASN A 325 5.55 27.93 13.62
C ASN A 325 5.48 28.92 12.46
N TYR A 326 5.68 28.44 11.23
CA TYR A 326 5.64 29.27 10.03
C TYR A 326 4.33 29.16 9.26
N SER A 327 4.07 30.14 8.38
CA SER A 327 2.87 30.17 7.53
C SER A 327 2.83 28.95 6.60
N LYS A 328 1.64 28.63 6.07
CA LYS A 328 1.47 27.47 5.18
C LYS A 328 2.32 27.59 3.91
N GLU A 329 2.47 28.81 3.40
CA GLU A 329 3.25 29.13 2.21
C GLU A 329 4.74 28.89 2.45
N VAL A 330 5.25 29.37 3.59
CA VAL A 330 6.64 29.14 4.04
C VAL A 330 6.91 27.65 4.19
N ARG A 331 6.02 26.94 4.89
CA ARG A 331 6.13 25.50 5.08
C ARG A 331 6.12 24.73 3.76
N ASN A 332 5.29 25.14 2.80
CA ASN A 332 5.22 24.51 1.48
C ASN A 332 6.52 24.72 0.70
N PHE A 333 7.09 25.93 0.73
CA PHE A 333 8.37 26.23 0.11
C PHE A 333 9.52 25.46 0.78
N THR A 334 9.60 25.47 2.12
CA THR A 334 10.58 24.67 2.88
C THR A 334 10.45 23.18 2.51
N THR A 335 9.23 22.65 2.42
CA THR A 335 9.04 21.24 2.05
C THR A 335 9.52 20.94 0.61
N ALA A 336 9.33 21.86 -0.33
CA ALA A 336 9.87 21.73 -1.70
C ALA A 336 11.39 21.87 -1.74
N HIS A 337 11.96 22.64 -0.82
CA HIS A 337 13.40 22.78 -0.63
C HIS A 337 13.99 21.46 -0.07
N GLU A 338 13.39 20.84 0.95
CA GLU A 338 13.82 19.51 1.43
C GLU A 338 13.67 18.42 0.35
N LEU A 339 12.62 18.50 -0.47
CA LEU A 339 12.46 17.65 -1.65
C LEU A 339 13.64 17.81 -2.63
N ALA A 340 14.17 19.03 -2.78
CA ALA A 340 15.33 19.27 -3.61
C ALA A 340 16.57 18.56 -3.06
N HIS A 341 16.82 18.64 -1.74
CA HIS A 341 17.93 17.90 -1.11
C HIS A 341 17.80 16.40 -1.31
N ALA A 342 16.59 15.86 -1.14
CA ALA A 342 16.30 14.45 -1.35
C ALA A 342 16.60 13.96 -2.79
N ILE A 343 16.62 14.87 -3.77
CA ILE A 343 16.86 14.54 -5.19
C ILE A 343 18.29 14.87 -5.61
N LEU A 344 18.82 16.03 -5.20
CA LEU A 344 20.04 16.62 -5.78
C LEU A 344 21.29 16.40 -4.93
N HIS A 345 21.14 16.13 -3.63
CA HIS A 345 22.23 16.25 -2.68
C HIS A 345 22.49 14.94 -1.91
N ASN A 346 23.74 14.71 -1.48
CA ASN A 346 24.17 13.48 -0.81
C ASN A 346 24.50 13.68 0.68
N GLN A 347 24.46 14.91 1.19
CA GLN A 347 24.75 15.21 2.58
C GLN A 347 23.75 14.49 3.49
N PRO A 348 24.23 13.81 4.56
CA PRO A 348 23.38 12.94 5.35
C PRO A 348 22.30 13.71 6.12
N ILE A 349 22.67 14.84 6.71
CA ILE A 349 21.75 15.72 7.46
C ILE A 349 21.94 17.13 6.95
N LEU A 350 20.83 17.81 6.65
CA LEU A 350 20.78 19.19 6.21
C LEU A 350 19.68 19.93 6.99
N HIS A 351 19.94 21.21 7.25
CA HIS A 351 19.06 22.08 8.03
C HIS A 351 18.87 23.41 7.31
N ARG A 352 17.64 23.93 7.37
CA ARG A 352 17.30 25.24 6.81
C ARG A 352 17.17 26.28 7.92
N ASP A 353 18.23 27.05 8.11
CA ASP A 353 18.31 28.08 9.17
C ASP A 353 17.80 29.46 8.70
N ASP A 354 17.90 29.76 7.40
CA ASP A 354 17.65 31.10 6.84
C ASP A 354 16.45 31.16 5.87
N LEU A 355 15.37 31.82 6.30
CA LEU A 355 14.21 32.18 5.46
C LEU A 355 14.47 33.38 4.53
N ALA A 356 15.72 33.67 4.17
CA ALA A 356 16.12 34.91 3.50
C ALA A 356 15.47 35.19 2.11
N ILE A 357 14.80 34.18 1.51
CA ILE A 357 14.00 34.36 0.29
C ILE A 357 12.58 34.88 0.61
N GLU A 358 12.11 34.73 1.84
CA GLU A 358 10.75 35.02 2.29
C GLU A 358 10.68 36.23 3.24
N TYR A 359 11.78 36.54 3.93
CA TYR A 359 11.93 37.74 4.76
C TYR A 359 13.20 38.51 4.33
N SER A 360 13.02 39.80 4.08
CA SER A 360 13.98 40.73 3.48
C SER A 360 15.44 40.65 3.95
N GLY A 361 16.38 40.71 2.99
CA GLY A 361 17.42 41.75 2.99
C GLY A 361 18.85 41.40 3.44
N GLN A 362 19.08 40.40 4.29
CA GLN A 362 20.44 40.03 4.71
C GLN A 362 20.83 38.65 4.17
N ARG A 363 21.62 38.66 3.09
CA ARG A 363 22.22 37.44 2.51
C ARG A 363 23.45 37.05 3.33
N LYS A 364 23.34 36.04 4.19
CA LYS A 364 24.51 35.19 4.49
C LYS A 364 24.98 34.52 3.20
N LEU A 365 26.27 34.18 3.12
CA LEU A 365 26.85 33.37 2.04
C LEU A 365 26.18 31.99 2.03
N LYS A 366 25.10 31.83 1.25
CA LYS A 366 24.47 30.53 1.03
C LYS A 366 25.42 29.64 0.26
N ASN A 367 25.63 28.41 0.75
CA ASN A 367 26.37 27.39 0.03
C ASN A 367 25.64 27.02 -1.28
N THR A 368 26.35 26.44 -2.23
CA THR A 368 25.84 26.14 -3.57
C THR A 368 24.60 25.25 -3.53
N GLU A 369 24.56 24.28 -2.63
CA GLU A 369 23.46 23.33 -2.44
C GLU A 369 22.18 24.04 -1.97
N GLU A 370 22.27 24.99 -1.05
CA GLU A 370 21.13 25.79 -0.60
C GLU A 370 20.53 26.63 -1.74
N ILE A 371 21.40 27.20 -2.59
CA ILE A 371 20.98 27.95 -3.77
C ILE A 371 20.30 27.01 -4.78
N GLN A 372 20.83 25.80 -4.97
CA GLN A 372 20.22 24.80 -5.85
C GLN A 372 18.86 24.36 -5.31
N ALA A 373 18.74 24.12 -4.01
CA ALA A 373 17.50 23.71 -3.37
C ALA A 373 16.42 24.79 -3.46
N ASP A 374 16.76 26.04 -3.19
CA ASP A 374 15.83 27.17 -3.32
C ASP A 374 15.35 27.39 -4.77
N LYS A 375 16.25 27.26 -5.76
CA LYS A 375 15.89 27.34 -7.18
C LYS A 375 15.00 26.19 -7.60
N PHE A 376 15.35 24.96 -7.22
CA PHE A 376 14.51 23.78 -7.49
C PHE A 376 13.12 23.96 -6.87
N ALA A 377 13.04 24.39 -5.61
CA ALA A 377 11.77 24.62 -4.92
C ALA A 377 10.89 25.64 -5.67
N SER A 378 11.51 26.73 -6.14
CA SER A 378 10.84 27.75 -6.95
C SER A 378 10.32 27.18 -8.27
N TYR A 379 11.12 26.40 -8.99
CA TYR A 379 10.72 25.80 -10.27
C TYR A 379 9.68 24.69 -10.10
N PHE A 380 9.78 23.95 -9.00
CA PHE A 380 8.83 22.89 -8.67
C PHE A 380 7.47 23.48 -8.30
N LEU A 381 7.42 24.46 -7.41
CA LEU A 381 6.17 25.05 -6.94
C LEU A 381 5.57 26.07 -7.93
N MET A 382 6.39 26.70 -8.76
CA MET A 382 5.96 27.71 -9.72
C MET A 382 6.51 27.41 -11.12
N PRO A 383 5.99 26.36 -11.79
CA PRO A 383 6.51 25.92 -13.08
C PRO A 383 6.21 26.97 -14.14
N LYS A 384 7.20 27.31 -14.98
CA LYS A 384 7.12 28.40 -15.97
C LYS A 384 5.82 28.38 -16.78
N ALA A 385 5.49 27.23 -17.36
CA ALA A 385 4.30 27.08 -18.20
C ALA A 385 2.99 27.35 -17.44
N LEU A 386 2.91 26.92 -16.18
CA LEU A 386 1.71 27.13 -15.35
C LEU A 386 1.61 28.57 -14.87
N VAL A 387 2.74 29.18 -14.47
CA VAL A 387 2.76 30.59 -14.04
C VAL A 387 2.34 31.49 -15.18
N ILE A 388 2.90 31.32 -16.39
CA ILE A 388 2.53 32.11 -17.57
C ILE A 388 1.05 31.94 -17.90
N LYS A 389 0.57 30.69 -17.97
CA LYS A 389 -0.84 30.38 -18.25
C LYS A 389 -1.80 31.06 -17.26
N GLU A 390 -1.48 31.03 -15.98
CA GLU A 390 -2.31 31.64 -14.94
C GLU A 390 -2.16 33.17 -14.88
N PHE A 391 -0.99 33.69 -15.22
CA PHE A 391 -0.75 35.12 -15.38
C PHE A 391 -1.60 35.68 -16.53
N GLU A 392 -1.54 35.07 -17.71
CA GLU A 392 -2.36 35.44 -18.86
C GLU A 392 -3.85 35.33 -18.56
N LYS A 393 -4.27 34.30 -17.83
CA LYS A 393 -5.67 34.14 -17.41
C LYS A 393 -6.14 35.28 -16.50
N ASN A 394 -5.30 35.69 -15.55
CA ASN A 394 -5.66 36.71 -14.56
C ASN A 394 -5.59 38.13 -15.14
N PHE A 395 -4.55 38.44 -15.91
CA PHE A 395 -4.26 39.80 -16.38
C PHE A 395 -4.67 40.03 -17.84
N SER A 396 -5.01 38.98 -18.60
CA SER A 396 -5.30 39.05 -20.04
C SER A 396 -4.16 39.64 -20.88
N ILE A 397 -2.93 39.56 -20.37
CA ILE A 397 -1.72 40.10 -20.98
C ILE A 397 -0.59 39.09 -20.76
N ASN A 398 0.26 38.88 -21.76
CA ASN A 398 1.38 37.94 -21.70
C ASN A 398 2.62 38.52 -20.99
N LYS A 399 2.81 39.84 -21.09
CA LYS A 399 3.87 40.62 -20.43
C LYS A 399 3.32 41.94 -19.93
N PHE A 400 3.40 42.17 -18.62
CA PHE A 400 2.98 43.43 -18.02
C PHE A 400 4.08 44.47 -18.17
N VAL A 401 3.78 45.61 -18.79
CA VAL A 401 4.66 46.78 -18.87
C VAL A 401 3.94 47.95 -18.22
N LEU A 402 4.54 48.55 -17.20
CA LEU A 402 3.92 49.68 -16.49
C LEU A 402 3.83 50.91 -17.41
N ASN A 403 2.61 51.30 -17.76
CA ASN A 403 2.29 52.46 -18.59
C ASN A 403 0.91 53.02 -18.17
N GLU A 404 0.42 54.08 -18.81
CA GLU A 404 -0.87 54.69 -18.45
C GLU A 404 -2.05 53.70 -18.58
N GLU A 405 -2.05 52.86 -19.62
CA GLU A 405 -3.11 51.88 -19.87
C GLU A 405 -3.17 50.81 -18.77
N THR A 406 -2.03 50.18 -18.47
CA THR A 406 -1.95 49.14 -17.44
C THR A 406 -2.10 49.70 -16.02
N ALA A 407 -1.72 50.96 -15.78
CA ALA A 407 -2.01 51.67 -14.54
C ALA A 407 -3.51 51.87 -14.35
N PHE A 408 -4.21 52.30 -15.41
CA PHE A 408 -5.67 52.47 -15.39
C PHE A 408 -6.40 51.15 -15.11
N MET A 409 -5.87 50.02 -15.58
CA MET A 409 -6.43 48.69 -15.28
C MET A 409 -6.37 48.30 -13.79
N PHE A 410 -5.60 49.00 -12.95
CA PHE A 410 -5.63 48.88 -11.48
C PHE A 410 -6.76 49.68 -10.81
N GLY A 411 -7.93 49.75 -11.44
CA GLY A 411 -9.11 50.42 -10.88
C GLY A 411 -9.10 51.93 -11.07
N GLY A 412 -8.65 52.40 -12.23
CA GLY A 412 -8.66 53.81 -12.63
C GLY A 412 -7.48 54.63 -12.13
N LYS A 413 -6.40 53.99 -11.68
CA LYS A 413 -5.20 54.69 -11.18
C LYS A 413 -4.40 55.31 -12.31
N SER A 414 -3.76 56.45 -12.04
CA SER A 414 -2.79 57.04 -12.96
C SER A 414 -1.43 56.34 -12.86
N LEU A 415 -0.57 56.50 -13.86
CA LEU A 415 0.82 56.04 -13.80
C LEU A 415 1.57 56.62 -12.59
N GLY A 416 1.29 57.88 -12.24
CA GLY A 416 1.86 58.54 -11.06
C GLY A 416 1.50 57.85 -9.75
N ASP A 417 0.23 57.44 -9.60
CA ASP A 417 -0.25 56.72 -8.41
C ASP A 417 0.48 55.39 -8.24
N ILE A 418 0.61 54.61 -9.32
CA ILE A 418 1.31 53.31 -9.27
C ILE A 418 2.80 53.48 -8.96
N ARG A 419 3.48 54.47 -9.55
CA ARG A 419 4.90 54.76 -9.26
C ARG A 419 5.12 55.26 -7.83
N SER A 420 4.12 55.90 -7.23
CA SER A 420 4.19 56.30 -5.81
C SER A 420 4.02 55.11 -4.85
N GLU A 421 3.20 54.12 -5.24
CA GLU A 421 2.93 52.90 -4.47
C GLU A 421 4.02 51.83 -4.62
N CYS A 422 4.61 51.74 -5.81
CA CYS A 422 5.61 50.76 -6.19
C CYS A 422 6.84 51.48 -6.72
N LYS A 423 7.87 51.65 -5.90
CA LYS A 423 9.10 52.40 -6.23
C LYS A 423 10.15 51.57 -6.96
N SER A 424 9.91 50.26 -7.11
CA SER A 424 10.83 49.33 -7.75
C SER A 424 10.08 48.24 -8.50
N LEU A 425 10.78 47.57 -9.43
CA LEU A 425 10.28 46.37 -10.10
C LEU A 425 9.79 45.33 -9.08
N ARG A 426 10.52 45.14 -7.97
CA ARG A 426 10.14 44.20 -6.92
C ARG A 426 8.81 44.55 -6.25
N GLU A 427 8.57 45.83 -5.96
CA GLU A 427 7.30 46.26 -5.38
C GLU A 427 6.14 46.12 -6.37
N LEU A 428 6.37 46.35 -7.67
CA LEU A 428 5.40 46.11 -8.72
C LEU A 428 5.08 44.61 -8.86
N SER A 429 6.10 43.75 -8.88
CA SER A 429 5.95 42.29 -8.92
C SER A 429 5.18 41.76 -7.71
N ARG A 430 5.45 42.29 -6.50
CA ARG A 430 4.66 41.97 -5.29
C ARG A 430 3.21 42.39 -5.44
N LYS A 431 2.95 43.57 -6.01
CA LYS A 431 1.59 44.08 -6.25
C LYS A 431 0.84 43.14 -7.20
N LEU A 432 1.45 42.72 -8.30
CA LEU A 432 0.86 41.75 -9.24
C LEU A 432 0.65 40.38 -8.59
N ALA A 433 1.65 39.84 -7.88
CA ALA A 433 1.58 38.55 -7.23
C ALA A 433 0.44 38.41 -6.19
N ARG A 434 0.11 39.51 -5.48
CA ARG A 434 -0.99 39.56 -4.50
C ARG A 434 -2.32 40.11 -5.03
N SER A 435 -2.36 40.57 -6.29
CA SER A 435 -3.57 41.15 -6.88
C SER A 435 -4.70 40.12 -6.93
N ILE A 436 -5.91 40.56 -6.60
CA ILE A 436 -7.15 39.76 -6.67
C ILE A 436 -8.14 40.29 -7.71
N SER A 437 -7.76 41.39 -8.38
CA SER A 437 -8.54 42.00 -9.44
C SER A 437 -7.66 42.80 -10.38
N PHE A 438 -7.98 42.78 -11.66
CA PHE A 438 -7.34 43.59 -12.70
C PHE A 438 -8.33 43.82 -13.84
N ASN A 439 -8.38 45.04 -14.37
CA ASN A 439 -9.29 45.44 -15.44
C ASN A 439 -10.77 45.05 -15.20
N GLY A 440 -11.25 45.26 -13.96
CA GLY A 440 -12.63 44.92 -13.56
C GLY A 440 -12.90 43.42 -13.31
N ASN A 441 -12.00 42.52 -13.70
CA ASN A 441 -12.13 41.08 -13.46
C ASN A 441 -11.58 40.71 -12.08
N ARG A 442 -12.32 39.88 -11.33
CA ARG A 442 -11.86 39.31 -10.05
C ARG A 442 -11.33 37.89 -10.23
N PHE A 443 -10.23 37.58 -9.56
CA PHE A 443 -9.58 36.27 -9.63
C PHE A 443 -8.84 35.96 -8.32
N GLU A 444 -8.41 34.70 -8.16
CA GLU A 444 -7.51 34.32 -7.09
C GLU A 444 -6.07 34.76 -7.40
N SER A 445 -5.38 35.34 -6.42
CA SER A 445 -4.02 35.83 -6.61
C SER A 445 -3.06 34.68 -6.94
N LEU A 446 -2.03 34.97 -7.75
CA LEU A 446 -1.04 33.97 -8.15
C LEU A 446 -0.35 33.35 -6.93
N ALA A 447 0.05 34.17 -5.95
CA ALA A 447 0.68 33.66 -4.72
C ALA A 447 -0.20 32.64 -3.99
N LYS A 448 -1.50 32.93 -3.85
CA LYS A 448 -2.45 32.03 -3.19
C LYS A 448 -2.71 30.76 -4.01
N LYS A 449 -2.85 30.90 -5.32
CA LYS A 449 -3.10 29.79 -6.24
C LYS A 449 -1.96 28.75 -6.26
N PHE A 450 -0.72 29.23 -6.23
CA PHE A 450 0.48 28.38 -6.17
C PHE A 450 0.91 28.04 -4.73
N LYS A 451 0.20 28.55 -3.71
CA LYS A 451 0.47 28.31 -2.28
C LYS A 451 1.91 28.65 -1.87
N VAL A 452 2.37 29.81 -2.34
CA VAL A 452 3.69 30.37 -2.04
C VAL A 452 3.54 31.79 -1.51
N SER A 453 4.60 32.32 -0.90
CA SER A 453 4.59 33.70 -0.42
C SER A 453 4.48 34.68 -1.58
N THR A 454 3.95 35.88 -1.31
CA THR A 454 3.93 36.96 -2.31
C THR A 454 5.35 37.31 -2.78
N GLU A 455 6.34 37.20 -1.89
CA GLU A 455 7.74 37.43 -2.23
C GLU A 455 8.26 36.40 -3.24
N ALA A 456 8.05 35.11 -2.98
CA ALA A 456 8.51 34.04 -3.86
C ALA A 456 7.87 34.13 -5.25
N MET A 457 6.56 34.42 -5.31
CA MET A 457 5.88 34.64 -6.58
C MET A 457 6.40 35.89 -7.30
N ALA A 458 6.66 36.99 -6.59
CA ALA A 458 7.22 38.20 -7.19
C ALA A 458 8.60 37.94 -7.81
N ILE A 459 9.49 37.22 -7.10
CA ILE A 459 10.79 36.78 -7.64
C ILE A 459 10.57 35.98 -8.92
N ARG A 460 9.65 35.01 -8.91
CA ARG A 460 9.42 34.15 -10.05
C ARG A 460 8.89 34.91 -11.27
N LEU A 461 8.03 35.90 -11.08
CA LEU A 461 7.55 36.75 -12.17
C LEU A 461 8.70 37.54 -12.83
N GLU A 462 9.66 38.01 -12.04
CA GLU A 462 10.87 38.67 -12.55
C GLU A 462 11.77 37.70 -13.31
N GLU A 463 12.03 36.51 -12.76
CA GLU A 463 12.84 35.47 -13.44
C GLU A 463 12.26 35.02 -14.78
N LEU A 464 10.94 35.14 -14.96
CA LEU A 464 10.25 34.77 -16.19
C LEU A 464 10.14 35.91 -17.20
N ASP A 465 10.64 37.10 -16.87
CA ASP A 465 10.57 38.30 -17.72
C ASP A 465 9.12 38.62 -18.17
N VAL A 466 8.16 38.49 -17.24
CA VAL A 466 6.73 38.81 -17.49
C VAL A 466 6.29 40.15 -16.90
N VAL A 467 7.16 40.84 -16.15
CA VAL A 467 6.88 42.14 -15.53
C VAL A 467 8.02 43.11 -15.83
N PHE A 468 7.66 44.29 -16.34
CA PHE A 468 8.59 45.37 -16.67
C PHE A 468 8.10 46.66 -16.02
N TYR A 469 9.00 47.34 -15.33
CA TYR A 469 8.74 48.56 -14.56
C TYR A 469 9.00 49.82 -15.38
#